data_AF-A0A151K254-F1
#
_entry.id   AF-A0A151K254-F1
#
_cell.length_a   1.000
_cell.length_b   1.000
_cell.length_c   1.000
_cell.angle_alpha   90.00
_cell.angle_beta   90.00
_cell.angle_gamma   90.00
#
_symmetry.space_group_name_H-M   'P 1'
#
loop_
_entity.id
_entity.type
_entity.pdbx_description
1 polymer ?
#
loop_
_entity_poly.entity_id
_entity_poly.type
_entity_poly.pdbx_seq_one_letter_code
_entity_poly.pdbx_strand_id
1 'polypeptide(L)'
;QTTRLEFEEGEYVVRRRYNDFIWLRQKLVDTYPTHIIPPMPGKHTLLAQLDRYSKEFIIARMKLLHIFLNRVVNHPILSCDKNLHIFLTTKPTEFLIHRKNRGNMLEKVTDSLQNIASTYTMKQRHLEFEQIRDYCTALGEKLSTIDKINHRIHKERQVISHVVHYNAIDYLLELHQLHPIFTLWSTSEPELAPILLAIAKAIEANAMAHKKLLENVPNDEREYVSYIEAVKSALSRRDSMQIEYEITIDVLAKRRLEKDQLIGNTSYTIPAQGWGGSLWKAESRDEKLERLGQTIPRLAKQAEILQDRVECANENLRSDFQRWNVEKQQDLKNMLITMADRHIRHYQQCMNAWEEILTGLKLDGIGSDVNVGPSVKIPV
;
A
#
# COMPACT_ATOMS: atom_id res chain seq x y z
N GLN A 1 21.95 7.36 -10.49
CA GLN A 1 22.57 7.05 -11.79
C GLN A 1 21.48 6.70 -12.78
N THR A 2 21.58 7.21 -14.01
CA THR A 2 20.58 7.03 -15.08
C THR A 2 21.29 6.81 -16.40
N THR A 3 20.71 5.98 -17.27
CA THR A 3 21.19 5.73 -18.65
C THR A 3 20.26 6.35 -19.69
N ARG A 4 19.26 7.12 -19.25
CA ARG A 4 18.22 7.72 -20.09
C ARG A 4 18.68 9.04 -20.69
N LEU A 5 18.37 9.26 -21.97
CA LEU A 5 18.84 10.40 -22.76
C LEU A 5 18.23 11.75 -22.32
N GLU A 6 17.06 11.73 -21.70
CA GLU A 6 16.40 12.94 -21.17
C GLU A 6 17.04 13.50 -19.89
N PHE A 7 18.07 12.84 -19.37
CA PHE A 7 18.87 13.33 -18.25
C PHE A 7 20.21 13.84 -18.78
N GLU A 8 20.53 15.10 -18.48
CA GLU A 8 21.75 15.76 -18.96
C GLU A 8 23.03 15.15 -18.35
N GLU A 9 22.93 14.67 -17.11
CA GLU A 9 24.02 14.03 -16.38
C GLU A 9 23.70 12.55 -16.09
N GLY A 10 24.74 11.70 -16.07
CA GLY A 10 24.59 10.29 -15.72
C GLY A 10 24.31 10.05 -14.23
N GLU A 11 24.58 11.03 -13.37
CA GLU A 11 24.38 10.94 -11.93
C GLU A 11 23.98 12.29 -11.32
N TYR A 12 22.92 12.29 -10.51
CA TYR A 12 22.46 13.45 -9.75
C TYR A 12 22.43 13.13 -8.26
N VAL A 13 22.88 14.08 -7.45
CA VAL A 13 22.77 14.02 -5.99
C VAL A 13 21.99 15.23 -5.49
N VAL A 14 20.73 15.02 -5.11
CA VAL A 14 19.83 16.07 -4.62
C VAL A 14 19.33 15.76 -3.21
N ARG A 15 19.09 16.82 -2.42
CA ARG A 15 18.46 16.71 -1.09
C ARG A 15 16.96 16.92 -1.22
N ARG A 16 16.18 16.00 -0.65
CA ARG A 16 14.71 16.04 -0.59
C ARG A 16 14.23 15.67 0.81
N ARG A 17 13.26 16.41 1.33
CA ARG A 17 12.58 16.08 2.59
C ARG A 17 11.31 15.28 2.32
N TYR A 18 10.79 14.62 3.36
CA TYR A 18 9.55 13.84 3.30
C TYR A 18 8.37 14.57 2.62
N ASN A 19 8.15 15.86 2.94
CA ASN A 19 7.08 16.65 2.32
C ASN A 19 7.26 16.89 0.82
N ASP A 20 8.49 16.81 0.31
CA ASP A 20 8.75 16.93 -1.13
C ASP A 20 8.31 15.65 -1.86
N PHE A 21 8.45 14.48 -1.23
CA PHE A 21 7.91 13.23 -1.75
C PHE A 21 6.38 13.22 -1.74
N ILE A 22 5.73 13.79 -0.71
CA ILE A 22 4.27 13.96 -0.70
C ILE A 22 3.83 14.80 -1.90
N TRP A 23 4.54 15.91 -2.15
CA TRP A 23 4.27 16.76 -3.31
C TRP A 23 4.41 15.98 -4.62
N LEU A 24 5.48 15.21 -4.80
CA LEU A 24 5.69 14.41 -6.00
C LEU A 24 4.55 13.40 -6.18
N ARG A 25 4.20 12.66 -5.13
CA ARG A 25 3.09 11.69 -5.18
C ARG A 25 1.78 12.38 -5.58
N GLN A 26 1.47 13.54 -5.00
CA GLN A 26 0.25 14.27 -5.35
C GLN A 26 0.26 14.67 -6.83
N LYS A 27 1.37 15.18 -7.34
CA LYS A 27 1.49 15.53 -8.77
C LYS A 27 1.30 14.33 -9.70
N LEU A 28 1.83 13.16 -9.32
CA LEU A 28 1.61 11.93 -10.08
C LEU A 28 0.14 11.49 -10.03
N VAL A 29 -0.51 11.61 -8.87
CA VAL A 29 -1.94 11.31 -8.70
C VAL A 29 -2.82 12.22 -9.55
N ASP A 30 -2.51 13.52 -9.60
CA ASP A 30 -3.26 14.51 -10.38
C ASP A 30 -3.06 14.32 -11.89
N THR A 31 -1.83 13.99 -12.31
CA THR A 31 -1.47 13.84 -13.72
C THR A 31 -1.92 12.49 -14.29
N TYR A 32 -1.87 11.43 -13.48
CA TYR A 32 -2.17 10.05 -13.87
C TYR A 32 -3.23 9.44 -12.93
N PRO A 33 -4.49 9.90 -13.01
CA PRO A 33 -5.54 9.52 -12.05
C PRO A 33 -5.89 8.02 -12.07
N THR A 34 -5.63 7.33 -13.17
CA THR A 34 -5.98 5.92 -13.39
C THR A 34 -4.78 4.98 -13.24
N HIS A 35 -3.61 5.52 -12.90
CA HIS A 35 -2.41 4.72 -12.61
C HIS A 35 -2.29 4.43 -11.10
N ILE A 36 -1.71 3.28 -10.80
CA ILE A 36 -1.38 2.77 -9.47
C ILE A 36 -0.13 3.53 -8.99
N ILE A 37 -0.36 4.61 -8.26
CA ILE A 37 0.72 5.40 -7.67
C ILE A 37 1.13 4.78 -6.32
N PRO A 38 2.40 4.37 -6.12
CA PRO A 38 2.85 3.73 -4.90
C PRO A 38 2.51 4.56 -3.63
N PRO A 39 2.20 3.90 -2.50
CA PRO A 39 1.86 4.59 -1.26
C PRO A 39 3.09 5.28 -0.66
N MET A 40 2.84 6.36 0.09
CA MET A 40 3.85 7.00 0.94
C MET A 40 3.89 6.35 2.31
N PRO A 41 5.05 6.35 3.02
CA PRO A 41 5.10 5.93 4.41
C PRO A 41 4.16 6.80 5.27
N GLY A 42 3.04 6.23 5.71
CA GLY A 42 1.95 6.96 6.36
C GLY A 42 2.24 7.42 7.79
N LYS A 43 1.36 8.28 8.31
CA LYS A 43 1.37 8.70 9.73
C LYS A 43 0.84 7.63 10.69
N HIS A 44 0.08 6.65 10.19
CA HIS A 44 -0.55 5.57 10.97
C HIS A 44 0.14 4.20 10.76
N THR A 45 1.31 4.19 10.13
CA THR A 45 2.16 2.99 9.99
C THR A 45 2.81 2.66 11.35
N LEU A 46 3.45 1.49 11.52
CA LEU A 46 4.21 1.15 12.76
C LEU A 46 5.27 2.19 13.13
N LEU A 47 5.71 3.01 12.16
CA LEU A 47 6.45 4.25 12.40
C LEU A 47 5.81 5.14 13.48
N ALA A 48 4.49 5.12 13.65
CA ALA A 48 3.76 5.86 14.68
C ALA A 48 3.99 5.33 16.11
N GLN A 49 4.38 4.06 16.24
CA GLN A 49 4.71 3.44 17.53
C GLN A 49 6.17 3.69 17.92
N LEU A 50 7.01 4.06 16.96
CA LEU A 50 8.39 4.45 17.19
C LEU A 50 8.46 5.95 17.50
N ASP A 51 9.42 6.35 18.32
CA ASP A 51 9.73 7.77 18.46
C ASP A 51 10.15 8.35 17.10
N ARG A 52 9.61 9.52 16.76
CA ARG A 52 9.79 10.15 15.44
C ARG A 52 11.22 10.59 15.16
N TYR A 53 12.06 10.65 16.18
CA TYR A 53 13.48 10.99 16.07
C TYR A 53 14.38 9.78 16.33
N SER A 54 13.80 8.60 16.62
CA SER A 54 14.56 7.35 16.74
C SER A 54 15.25 6.98 15.43
N LYS A 55 16.42 6.36 15.55
CA LYS A 55 17.21 5.90 14.41
C LYS A 55 16.44 4.86 13.60
N GLU A 56 15.71 4.00 14.28
CA GLU A 56 14.89 2.91 13.74
C GLU A 56 13.78 3.49 12.86
N PHE A 57 13.09 4.53 13.34
CA PHE A 57 12.07 5.22 12.57
C PHE A 57 12.63 5.89 11.30
N ILE A 58 13.80 6.54 11.40
CA ILE A 58 14.43 7.19 10.25
C ILE A 58 14.84 6.14 9.21
N ILE A 59 15.47 5.04 9.61
CA ILE A 59 15.87 3.94 8.72
C ILE A 59 14.66 3.31 8.03
N ALA A 60 13.60 2.98 8.79
CA ALA A 60 12.39 2.40 8.23
C ALA A 60 11.71 3.35 7.23
N ARG A 61 11.64 4.65 7.53
CA ARG A 61 11.12 5.65 6.58
C ARG A 61 12.00 5.76 5.34
N MET A 62 13.33 5.75 5.47
CA MET A 62 14.24 5.78 4.34
C MET A 62 14.04 4.58 3.41
N LYS A 63 13.92 3.36 3.97
CA LYS A 63 13.58 2.15 3.20
C LYS A 63 12.29 2.34 2.41
N LEU A 64 11.22 2.83 3.05
CA LEU A 64 9.93 3.03 2.41
C LEU A 64 9.94 4.11 1.33
N LEU A 65 10.66 5.21 1.55
CA LEU A 65 10.86 6.25 0.52
C LEU A 65 11.67 5.74 -0.67
N HIS A 66 12.65 4.88 -0.41
CA HIS A 66 13.44 4.23 -1.45
C HIS A 66 12.57 3.28 -2.29
N ILE A 67 11.74 2.46 -1.65
CA ILE A 67 10.78 1.58 -2.35
C ILE A 67 9.80 2.40 -3.18
N PHE A 68 9.22 3.47 -2.62
CA PHE A 68 8.34 4.39 -3.35
C PHE A 68 9.03 4.94 -4.60
N LEU A 69 10.23 5.48 -4.45
CA LEU A 69 10.94 6.10 -5.57
C LEU A 69 11.32 5.07 -6.63
N ASN A 70 11.83 3.90 -6.23
CA ASN A 70 12.17 2.82 -7.15
C ASN A 70 10.97 2.36 -7.97
N ARG A 71 9.80 2.19 -7.35
CA ARG A 71 8.57 1.83 -8.07
C ARG A 71 8.16 2.92 -9.07
N VAL A 72 8.31 4.19 -8.72
CA VAL A 72 8.01 5.32 -9.63
C VAL A 72 8.99 5.37 -10.81
N VAL A 73 10.30 5.23 -10.57
CA VAL A 73 11.31 5.31 -11.65
C VAL A 73 11.34 4.06 -12.54
N ASN A 74 10.89 2.91 -12.04
CA ASN A 74 10.77 1.67 -12.83
C ASN A 74 9.44 1.58 -13.58
N HIS A 75 8.49 2.47 -13.31
CA HIS A 75 7.21 2.47 -14.00
C HIS A 75 7.38 3.06 -15.42
N PRO A 76 6.92 2.38 -16.50
CA PRO A 76 7.14 2.82 -17.88
C PRO A 76 6.66 4.25 -18.18
N ILE A 77 5.48 4.62 -17.66
CA ILE A 77 4.90 5.97 -17.85
C ILE A 77 5.36 6.98 -16.79
N LEU A 78 5.23 6.67 -15.49
CA LEU A 78 5.56 7.64 -14.42
C LEU A 78 7.03 8.07 -14.42
N SER A 79 7.93 7.19 -14.88
CA SER A 79 9.36 7.49 -14.98
C SER A 79 9.70 8.59 -16.00
N CYS A 80 8.80 8.84 -16.96
CA CYS A 80 8.89 9.93 -17.94
C CYS A 80 8.30 11.25 -17.44
N ASP A 81 7.77 11.30 -16.21
CA ASP A 81 7.05 12.47 -15.71
C ASP A 81 7.97 13.68 -15.49
N LYS A 82 7.50 14.86 -15.91
CA LYS A 82 8.25 16.11 -15.76
C LYS A 82 8.48 16.50 -14.30
N ASN A 83 7.51 16.25 -13.41
CA ASN A 83 7.67 16.55 -11.99
C ASN A 83 8.65 15.59 -11.32
N LEU A 84 8.71 14.33 -11.78
CA LEU A 84 9.73 13.38 -11.35
C LEU A 84 11.12 13.83 -11.78
N HIS A 85 11.28 14.28 -13.04
CA HIS A 85 12.56 14.82 -13.52
C HIS A 85 13.03 16.00 -12.66
N ILE A 86 12.18 17.01 -12.46
CA ILE A 86 12.44 18.14 -11.55
C ILE A 86 12.78 17.65 -10.13
N PHE A 87 12.05 16.66 -9.63
CA PHE A 87 12.31 16.09 -8.32
C PHE A 87 13.70 15.45 -8.21
N LEU A 88 14.22 14.84 -9.29
CA LEU A 88 15.50 14.14 -9.30
C LEU A 88 16.69 15.04 -9.64
N THR A 89 16.51 16.09 -10.45
CA THR A 89 17.63 16.87 -11.03
C THR A 89 17.80 18.25 -10.40
N THR A 90 16.72 18.88 -9.95
CA THR A 90 16.74 20.30 -9.55
C THR A 90 17.41 20.54 -8.18
N LYS A 91 18.18 21.62 -8.06
CA LYS A 91 18.81 22.01 -6.78
C LYS A 91 17.75 22.42 -5.74
N PRO A 92 18.02 22.27 -4.42
CA PRO A 92 17.01 22.50 -3.38
C PRO A 92 16.37 23.90 -3.39
N THR A 93 17.12 24.95 -3.73
CA THR A 93 16.64 26.34 -3.78
C THR A 93 15.64 26.56 -4.92
N GLU A 94 15.93 26.03 -6.10
CA GLU A 94 15.06 26.08 -7.28
C GLU A 94 13.80 25.22 -7.09
N PHE A 95 13.95 24.04 -6.47
CA PHE A 95 12.82 23.13 -6.21
C PHE A 95 11.71 23.78 -5.36
N LEU A 96 12.06 24.68 -4.43
CA LEU A 96 11.08 25.41 -3.62
C LEU A 96 10.17 26.32 -4.46
N ILE A 97 10.66 26.84 -5.60
CA ILE A 97 9.89 27.67 -6.52
C ILE A 97 8.83 26.82 -7.22
N HIS A 98 9.23 25.67 -7.76
CA HIS A 98 8.29 24.69 -8.38
C HIS A 98 7.22 24.22 -7.39
N ARG A 99 7.58 24.05 -6.12
CA ARG A 99 6.63 23.68 -5.06
C ARG A 99 5.66 24.81 -4.69
N LYS A 100 6.12 26.07 -4.73
CA LYS A 100 5.31 27.26 -4.42
C LYS A 100 4.44 27.72 -5.58
N ASN A 101 4.74 27.32 -6.80
CA ASN A 101 3.85 27.42 -7.97
C ASN A 101 2.65 26.46 -7.79
N ARG A 102 1.88 26.69 -6.72
CA ARG A 102 0.53 26.17 -6.59
C ARG A 102 -0.29 26.87 -7.67
N GLY A 103 -0.50 26.19 -8.79
CA GLY A 103 -1.68 26.46 -9.59
C GLY A 103 -2.88 26.28 -8.66
N ASN A 104 -3.52 27.39 -8.28
CA ASN A 104 -4.81 27.42 -7.60
C ASN A 104 -5.91 26.96 -8.56
N MET A 105 -5.82 25.74 -9.08
CA MET A 105 -6.73 25.26 -10.10
C MET A 105 -7.14 23.82 -9.81
N LEU A 106 -8.46 23.65 -9.64
CA LEU A 106 -9.20 22.40 -9.47
C LEU A 106 -9.37 21.82 -8.05
N GLU A 107 -9.64 22.67 -7.05
CA GLU A 107 -10.20 22.22 -5.76
C GLU A 107 -11.63 22.75 -5.52
N LYS A 108 -12.19 23.57 -6.43
CA LYS A 108 -13.49 24.23 -6.24
C LYS A 108 -14.62 23.80 -7.18
N VAL A 109 -14.37 22.88 -8.11
CA VAL A 109 -15.41 22.36 -9.04
C VAL A 109 -15.71 20.87 -8.79
N THR A 110 -14.92 20.21 -7.95
CA THR A 110 -15.06 18.79 -7.60
C THR A 110 -16.21 18.55 -6.62
N ASP A 111 -16.38 19.39 -5.60
CA ASP A 111 -17.28 19.11 -4.47
C ASP A 111 -18.76 18.98 -4.84
N SER A 112 -19.24 19.73 -5.84
CA SER A 112 -20.64 19.64 -6.29
C SER A 112 -20.93 18.38 -7.10
N LEU A 113 -19.96 17.88 -7.88
CA LEU A 113 -20.08 16.61 -8.60
C LEU A 113 -19.78 15.42 -7.70
N GLN A 114 -18.87 15.56 -6.73
CA GLN A 114 -18.51 14.51 -5.76
C GLN A 114 -19.72 14.10 -4.90
N ASN A 115 -20.52 15.07 -4.45
CA ASN A 115 -21.72 14.81 -3.66
C ASN A 115 -22.79 14.06 -4.47
N ILE A 116 -22.99 14.39 -5.75
CA ILE A 116 -23.94 13.69 -6.63
C ILE A 116 -23.42 12.29 -7.01
N ALA A 117 -22.12 12.17 -7.26
CA ALA A 117 -21.47 10.90 -7.58
C ALA A 117 -21.47 9.91 -6.40
N SER A 118 -21.42 10.39 -5.15
CA SER A 118 -21.43 9.53 -3.95
C SER A 118 -22.76 8.80 -3.71
N THR A 119 -23.88 9.29 -4.23
CA THR A 119 -25.20 8.65 -4.13
C THR A 119 -25.57 7.88 -5.41
N TYR A 120 -24.80 8.06 -6.48
CA TYR A 120 -25.05 7.41 -7.76
C TYR A 120 -24.44 6.01 -7.78
N THR A 121 -25.28 4.99 -7.96
CA THR A 121 -24.82 3.61 -8.14
C THR A 121 -24.42 3.41 -9.60
N MET A 122 -23.13 3.17 -9.84
CA MET A 122 -22.59 2.83 -11.16
C MET A 122 -23.35 1.65 -11.76
N LYS A 123 -23.95 1.87 -12.95
CA LYS A 123 -24.78 0.90 -13.66
C LYS A 123 -23.92 -0.07 -14.47
N GLN A 124 -22.93 0.45 -15.19
CA GLN A 124 -22.08 -0.35 -16.06
C GLN A 124 -20.83 -0.81 -15.32
N ARG A 125 -20.93 -2.00 -14.71
CA ARG A 125 -19.79 -2.63 -14.04
C ARG A 125 -19.05 -3.55 -14.99
N HIS A 126 -17.84 -3.14 -15.36
CA HIS A 126 -16.90 -4.00 -16.07
C HIS A 126 -16.42 -5.12 -15.14
N LEU A 127 -16.80 -6.36 -15.45
CA LEU A 127 -16.53 -7.54 -14.63
C LEU A 127 -15.03 -7.69 -14.27
N GLU A 128 -14.13 -7.35 -15.19
CA GLU A 128 -12.68 -7.44 -14.97
C GLU A 128 -12.22 -6.61 -13.76
N PHE A 129 -12.74 -5.39 -13.58
CA PHE A 129 -12.33 -4.51 -12.49
C PHE A 129 -13.00 -4.87 -11.17
N GLU A 130 -14.19 -5.50 -11.22
CA GLU A 130 -14.81 -6.07 -10.02
C GLU A 130 -13.98 -7.24 -9.50
N GLN A 131 -13.57 -8.15 -10.38
CA GLN A 131 -12.69 -9.27 -10.03
C GLN A 131 -11.37 -8.77 -9.43
N ILE A 132 -10.79 -7.72 -10.00
CA ILE A 132 -9.58 -7.08 -9.45
C ILE A 132 -9.85 -6.54 -8.03
N ARG A 133 -10.96 -5.82 -7.82
CA ARG A 133 -11.32 -5.25 -6.52
C ARG A 133 -11.54 -6.33 -5.47
N ASP A 134 -12.23 -7.41 -5.82
CA ASP A 134 -12.51 -8.54 -4.93
C ASP A 134 -11.22 -9.26 -4.57
N TYR A 135 -10.35 -9.49 -5.56
CA TYR A 135 -9.01 -10.04 -5.33
C TYR A 135 -8.19 -9.15 -4.39
N CYS A 136 -8.13 -7.83 -4.62
CA CYS A 136 -7.42 -6.89 -3.76
C CYS A 136 -7.97 -6.88 -2.34
N THR A 137 -9.28 -7.00 -2.17
CA THR A 137 -9.92 -7.09 -0.85
C THR A 137 -9.49 -8.36 -0.13
N ALA A 138 -9.66 -9.53 -0.77
CA ALA A 138 -9.27 -10.81 -0.20
C ALA A 138 -7.77 -10.89 0.10
N LEU A 139 -6.91 -10.38 -0.78
CA LEU A 139 -5.46 -10.35 -0.56
C LEU A 139 -5.10 -9.45 0.62
N GLY A 140 -5.69 -8.25 0.70
CA GLY A 140 -5.46 -7.31 1.80
C GLY A 140 -5.86 -7.89 3.16
N GLU A 141 -6.98 -8.61 3.24
CA GLU A 141 -7.43 -9.32 4.44
C GLU A 141 -6.47 -10.43 4.86
N LYS A 142 -6.00 -11.24 3.90
CA LYS A 142 -5.01 -12.30 4.16
C LYS A 142 -3.70 -11.74 4.70
N LEU A 143 -3.14 -10.71 4.06
CA LEU A 143 -1.90 -10.07 4.52
C LEU A 143 -2.08 -9.38 5.89
N SER A 144 -3.23 -8.75 6.12
CA SER A 144 -3.55 -8.15 7.42
C SER A 144 -3.68 -9.20 8.52
N THR A 145 -4.17 -10.40 8.18
CA THR A 145 -4.28 -11.51 9.12
C THR A 145 -2.91 -12.09 9.45
N ILE A 146 -2.05 -12.25 8.44
CA ILE A 146 -0.65 -12.65 8.61
C ILE A 146 0.09 -11.66 9.52
N ASP A 147 -0.01 -10.35 9.24
CA ASP A 147 0.59 -9.29 10.08
C ASP A 147 0.12 -9.37 11.54
N LYS A 148 -1.19 -9.55 11.77
CA LYS A 148 -1.76 -9.67 13.13
C LYS A 148 -1.23 -10.90 13.87
N ILE A 149 -1.18 -12.06 13.20
CA ILE A 149 -0.69 -13.31 13.79
C ILE A 149 0.81 -13.21 14.06
N ASN A 150 1.60 -12.72 13.10
CA ASN A 150 3.03 -12.50 13.25
C ASN A 150 3.30 -11.54 14.42
N HIS A 151 2.57 -10.43 14.52
CA HIS A 151 2.71 -9.49 15.63
C HIS A 151 2.40 -10.13 16.99
N ARG A 152 1.36 -10.98 17.07
CA ARG A 152 1.05 -11.73 18.30
C ARG A 152 2.18 -12.70 18.66
N ILE A 153 2.66 -13.50 17.70
CA ILE A 153 3.77 -14.43 17.89
C ILE A 153 5.03 -13.67 18.35
N HIS A 154 5.31 -12.52 17.75
CA HIS A 154 6.43 -11.67 18.16
C HIS A 154 6.27 -11.17 19.59
N LYS A 155 5.07 -10.70 19.96
CA LYS A 155 4.79 -10.24 21.32
C LYS A 155 4.94 -11.34 22.37
N GLU A 156 4.47 -12.56 22.08
CA GLU A 156 4.62 -13.72 22.98
C GLU A 156 6.09 -14.17 23.15
N ARG A 157 6.95 -13.84 22.17
CA ARG A 157 8.35 -14.27 22.13
C ARG A 157 9.35 -13.21 22.60
N GLN A 158 8.98 -11.94 22.56
CA GLN A 158 9.87 -10.79 22.83
C GLN A 158 9.95 -10.46 24.32
N VAL A 159 11.15 -10.10 24.78
CA VAL A 159 11.36 -9.48 26.09
C VAL A 159 10.91 -8.02 26.02
N ILE A 160 9.76 -7.68 26.60
CA ILE A 160 9.40 -6.29 26.83
C ILE A 160 10.03 -5.86 28.16
N SER A 161 11.28 -5.40 28.09
CA SER A 161 11.84 -4.58 29.16
C SER A 161 11.19 -3.20 29.05
N HIS A 162 10.07 -3.01 29.75
CA HIS A 162 9.62 -1.77 30.39
C HIS A 162 8.13 -1.91 30.74
N VAL A 163 7.87 -2.29 32.00
CA VAL A 163 6.79 -1.77 32.85
C VAL A 163 5.35 -1.93 32.32
N VAL A 164 4.62 -2.84 32.99
CA VAL A 164 3.15 -3.06 33.00
C VAL A 164 2.53 -3.91 31.88
N HIS A 165 2.46 -5.23 32.08
CA HIS A 165 1.18 -5.95 32.26
C HIS A 165 1.43 -7.42 32.62
N TYR A 166 0.78 -7.85 33.71
CA TYR A 166 0.78 -9.22 34.22
C TYR A 166 0.23 -10.21 33.17
N ASN A 167 0.83 -11.42 33.14
CA ASN A 167 0.42 -12.65 32.44
C ASN A 167 0.77 -12.83 30.95
N ALA A 168 1.99 -12.46 30.55
CA ALA A 168 2.67 -13.12 29.43
C ALA A 168 3.85 -13.92 29.99
N ILE A 169 3.85 -15.23 29.75
CA ILE A 169 5.00 -16.08 30.06
C ILE A 169 6.01 -15.85 28.94
N ASP A 170 7.04 -15.06 29.22
CA ASP A 170 8.02 -14.61 28.23
C ASP A 170 9.02 -15.73 27.90
N TYR A 171 8.86 -16.42 26.78
CA TYR A 171 9.71 -17.58 26.40
C TYR A 171 11.21 -17.28 26.47
N LEU A 172 11.65 -16.10 26.02
CA LEU A 172 13.06 -15.70 26.08
C LEU A 172 13.52 -15.42 27.52
N LEU A 173 12.63 -14.91 28.39
CA LEU A 173 12.90 -14.75 29.81
C LEU A 173 13.07 -16.10 30.50
N GLU A 174 12.20 -17.07 30.19
CA GLU A 174 12.30 -18.43 30.72
C GLU A 174 13.62 -19.08 30.32
N LEU A 175 14.04 -18.95 29.06
CA LEU A 175 15.35 -19.44 28.61
C LEU A 175 16.51 -18.77 29.36
N HIS A 176 16.43 -17.46 29.60
CA HIS A 176 17.43 -16.72 30.39
C HIS A 176 17.46 -17.13 31.87
N GLN A 177 16.33 -17.56 32.44
CA GLN A 177 16.27 -18.08 33.82
C GLN A 177 16.76 -19.52 33.91
N LEU A 178 16.61 -20.29 32.83
CA LEU A 178 16.98 -21.70 32.80
C LEU A 178 18.49 -21.91 32.76
N HIS A 179 19.24 -21.08 32.03
CA HIS A 179 20.71 -21.16 31.95
C HIS A 179 21.40 -21.11 33.34
N PRO A 180 21.13 -20.11 34.22
CA PRO A 180 21.75 -20.02 35.53
C PRO A 180 21.47 -21.21 36.44
N ILE A 181 20.30 -21.85 36.31
CA ILE A 181 19.94 -23.03 37.13
C ILE A 181 20.93 -24.16 36.88
N PHE A 182 21.21 -24.48 35.61
CA PHE A 182 22.18 -25.53 35.25
C PHE A 182 23.61 -25.16 35.64
N THR A 183 24.00 -23.89 35.48
CA THR A 183 25.31 -23.39 35.92
C THR A 183 25.48 -23.51 37.44
N LEU A 184 24.49 -23.13 38.23
CA LEU A 184 24.53 -23.26 39.69
C LEU A 184 24.51 -24.72 40.12
N TRP A 185 23.68 -25.56 39.50
CA TRP A 185 23.62 -26.98 39.80
C TRP A 185 24.96 -27.69 39.55
N SER A 186 25.70 -27.28 38.51
CA SER A 186 27.04 -27.79 38.23
C SER A 186 28.03 -27.60 39.39
N THR A 187 27.82 -26.59 40.25
CA THR A 187 28.67 -26.35 41.43
C THR A 187 28.37 -27.30 42.58
N SER A 188 27.15 -27.84 42.62
CA SER A 188 26.69 -28.78 43.65
C SER A 188 26.93 -30.25 43.26
N GLU A 189 27.00 -30.54 41.95
CA GLU A 189 27.21 -31.91 41.41
C GLU A 189 28.47 -31.98 40.53
N PRO A 190 29.68 -32.14 41.11
CA PRO A 190 30.94 -32.11 40.36
C PRO A 190 31.05 -33.17 39.27
N GLU A 191 30.47 -34.36 39.49
CA GLU A 191 30.48 -35.47 38.53
C GLU A 191 29.61 -35.19 37.29
N LEU A 192 28.57 -34.37 37.45
CA LEU A 192 27.68 -33.94 36.37
C LEU A 192 28.03 -32.56 35.83
N ALA A 193 29.04 -31.88 36.40
CA ALA A 193 29.35 -30.51 36.05
C ALA A 193 29.60 -30.31 34.53
N PRO A 194 30.32 -31.19 33.80
CA PRO A 194 30.54 -31.03 32.36
C PRO A 194 29.25 -31.03 31.54
N ILE A 195 28.34 -31.99 31.80
CA ILE A 195 27.05 -32.07 31.11
C ILE A 195 26.14 -30.90 31.47
N LEU A 196 26.09 -30.50 32.75
CA LEU A 196 25.25 -29.39 33.21
C LEU A 196 25.70 -28.06 32.59
N LEU A 197 27.01 -27.80 32.51
CA LEU A 197 27.55 -26.62 31.85
C LEU A 197 27.33 -26.65 30.33
N ALA A 198 27.44 -27.82 29.70
CA ALA A 198 27.15 -27.97 28.28
C ALA A 198 25.67 -27.65 27.96
N ILE A 199 24.74 -28.16 28.77
CA ILE A 199 23.30 -27.84 28.70
C ILE A 199 23.08 -26.33 28.87
N ALA A 200 23.69 -25.72 29.88
CA ALA A 200 23.58 -24.29 30.15
C ALA A 200 24.01 -23.45 28.92
N LYS A 201 25.12 -23.82 28.28
CA LYS A 201 25.64 -23.14 27.08
C LYS A 201 24.70 -23.27 25.88
N ALA A 202 24.10 -24.44 25.64
CA ALA A 202 23.15 -24.58 24.52
C ALA A 202 21.86 -23.80 24.74
N ILE A 203 21.37 -23.73 25.98
CA ILE A 203 20.20 -22.91 26.33
C ILE A 203 20.48 -21.43 26.05
N GLU A 204 21.67 -20.94 26.43
CA GLU A 204 22.09 -19.57 26.11
C GLU A 204 22.18 -19.32 24.60
N ALA A 205 22.77 -20.27 23.85
CA ALA A 205 22.84 -20.18 22.39
C ALA A 205 21.46 -20.15 21.72
N ASN A 206 20.50 -20.95 22.21
CA ASN A 206 19.11 -20.93 21.75
C ASN A 206 18.44 -19.58 22.06
N ALA A 207 18.66 -19.04 23.26
CA ALA A 207 18.14 -17.74 23.65
C ALA A 207 18.66 -16.63 22.72
N MET A 208 19.96 -16.64 22.40
CA MET A 208 20.56 -15.71 21.44
C MET A 208 19.99 -15.87 20.02
N ALA A 209 19.82 -17.11 19.54
CA ALA A 209 19.22 -17.39 18.24
C ALA A 209 17.76 -16.91 18.18
N HIS A 210 17.02 -17.04 19.28
CA HIS A 210 15.65 -16.55 19.40
C HIS A 210 15.60 -15.03 19.42
N LYS A 211 16.45 -14.37 20.22
CA LYS A 211 16.59 -12.91 20.22
C LYS A 211 16.86 -12.37 18.82
N LYS A 212 17.78 -12.98 18.06
CA LYS A 212 18.11 -12.59 16.69
C LYS A 212 16.93 -12.74 15.71
N LEU A 213 16.08 -13.77 15.89
CA LEU A 213 14.86 -13.93 15.09
C LEU A 213 13.86 -12.79 15.34
N LEU A 214 13.80 -12.29 16.57
CA LEU A 214 12.90 -11.22 16.99
C LEU A 214 13.43 -9.82 16.69
N GLU A 215 14.75 -9.66 16.60
CA GLU A 215 15.37 -8.44 16.11
C GLU A 215 15.05 -8.23 14.61
N ASN A 216 14.68 -7.00 14.24
CA ASN A 216 14.46 -6.57 12.86
C ASN A 216 13.38 -7.34 12.09
N VAL A 217 12.20 -7.54 12.68
CA VAL A 217 11.03 -8.08 11.95
C VAL A 217 10.65 -7.11 10.82
N PRO A 218 10.78 -7.52 9.54
CA PRO A 218 10.25 -6.75 8.43
C PRO A 218 8.74 -6.68 8.57
N ASN A 219 8.16 -5.50 8.38
CA ASN A 219 6.71 -5.32 8.37
C ASN A 219 6.18 -5.29 6.94
N ASP A 220 6.77 -6.12 6.09
CA ASP A 220 6.61 -6.04 4.65
C ASP A 220 5.15 -6.30 4.26
N GLU A 221 4.41 -7.15 5.01
CA GLU A 221 2.99 -7.42 4.76
C GLU A 221 2.12 -6.17 4.96
N ARG A 222 2.34 -5.43 6.06
CA ARG A 222 1.62 -4.19 6.36
C ARG A 222 1.92 -3.10 5.34
N GLU A 223 3.18 -3.01 4.94
CA GLU A 223 3.62 -2.09 3.87
C GLU A 223 2.96 -2.46 2.55
N TYR A 224 2.84 -3.76 2.25
CA TYR A 224 2.20 -4.25 1.04
C TYR A 224 0.68 -4.03 1.04
N VAL A 225 0.00 -4.16 2.18
CA VAL A 225 -1.42 -3.77 2.34
C VAL A 225 -1.62 -2.31 1.92
N SER A 226 -0.70 -1.41 2.28
CA SER A 226 -0.79 0.00 1.85
C SER A 226 -0.67 0.14 0.31
N TYR A 227 0.06 -0.76 -0.37
CA TYR A 227 0.15 -0.76 -1.83
C TYR A 227 -1.14 -1.28 -2.47
N ILE A 228 -1.76 -2.31 -1.87
CA ILE A 228 -3.09 -2.80 -2.26
C ILE A 228 -4.14 -1.68 -2.15
N GLU A 229 -4.11 -0.89 -1.09
CA GLU A 229 -5.01 0.27 -0.95
C GLU A 229 -4.77 1.35 -2.02
N ALA A 230 -3.53 1.49 -2.52
CA ALA A 230 -3.25 2.35 -3.67
C ALA A 230 -3.86 1.83 -4.97
N VAL A 231 -3.89 0.50 -5.17
CA VAL A 231 -4.60 -0.13 -6.31
C VAL A 231 -6.10 0.12 -6.20
N LYS A 232 -6.70 -0.11 -5.02
CA LYS A 232 -8.12 0.20 -4.76
C LYS A 232 -8.44 1.68 -5.02
N SER A 233 -7.55 2.58 -4.63
CA SER A 233 -7.70 4.02 -4.89
C SER A 233 -7.64 4.36 -6.40
N ALA A 234 -6.88 3.62 -7.21
CA ALA A 234 -6.88 3.77 -8.67
C ALA A 234 -8.20 3.27 -9.28
N LEU A 235 -8.72 2.13 -8.81
CA LEU A 235 -10.04 1.61 -9.19
C LEU A 235 -11.16 2.60 -8.87
N SER A 236 -11.18 3.17 -7.65
CA SER A 236 -12.19 4.16 -7.26
C SER A 236 -12.14 5.44 -8.11
N ARG A 237 -10.94 5.88 -8.51
CA ARG A 237 -10.79 7.03 -9.43
C ARG A 237 -11.33 6.69 -10.83
N ARG A 238 -11.08 5.47 -11.33
CA ARG A 238 -11.68 4.98 -12.58
C ARG A 238 -13.20 4.94 -12.49
N ASP A 239 -13.75 4.35 -11.42
CA ASP A 239 -15.20 4.24 -11.20
C ASP A 239 -15.83 5.65 -11.13
N SER A 240 -15.14 6.63 -10.55
CA SER A 240 -15.60 8.03 -10.53
C SER A 240 -15.71 8.63 -11.93
N MET A 241 -14.78 8.31 -12.85
CA MET A 241 -14.84 8.74 -14.24
C MET A 241 -16.00 8.06 -15.00
N GLN A 242 -16.24 6.77 -14.74
CA GLN A 242 -17.38 6.04 -15.29
C GLN A 242 -18.72 6.65 -14.83
N ILE A 243 -18.84 6.96 -13.53
CA ILE A 243 -20.04 7.59 -12.96
C ILE A 243 -20.27 8.99 -13.57
N GLU A 244 -19.22 9.80 -13.75
CA GLU A 244 -19.33 11.12 -14.40
C GLU A 244 -19.89 11.01 -15.83
N TYR A 245 -19.44 10.01 -16.58
CA TYR A 245 -19.95 9.70 -17.92
C TYR A 245 -21.42 9.25 -17.88
N GLU A 246 -21.77 8.29 -17.03
CA GLU A 246 -23.14 7.75 -16.91
C GLU A 246 -24.15 8.82 -16.51
N ILE A 247 -23.82 9.68 -15.54
CA ILE A 247 -24.65 10.83 -15.14
C ILE A 247 -24.86 11.77 -16.32
N THR A 248 -23.81 12.06 -17.10
CA THR A 248 -23.91 12.96 -18.25
C THR A 248 -24.81 12.38 -19.34
N ILE A 249 -24.73 11.08 -19.59
CA ILE A 249 -25.60 10.35 -20.52
C ILE A 249 -27.06 10.36 -20.04
N ASP A 250 -27.31 10.07 -18.76
CA ASP A 250 -28.66 10.08 -18.18
C ASP A 250 -29.29 11.49 -18.29
N VAL A 251 -28.53 12.54 -17.98
CA VAL A 251 -28.99 13.94 -18.12
C VAL A 251 -29.26 14.26 -19.59
N LEU A 252 -28.36 13.89 -20.50
CA LEU A 252 -28.55 14.10 -21.94
C LEU A 252 -29.81 13.41 -22.45
N ALA A 253 -30.05 12.16 -22.06
CA ALA A 253 -31.24 11.40 -22.42
C ALA A 253 -32.52 12.08 -21.92
N LYS A 254 -32.52 12.55 -20.66
CA LYS A 254 -33.64 13.30 -20.08
C LYS A 254 -33.93 14.60 -20.85
N ARG A 255 -32.90 15.35 -21.26
CA ARG A 255 -33.06 16.58 -22.04
C ARG A 255 -33.56 16.32 -23.46
N ARG A 256 -33.12 15.23 -24.09
CA ARG A 256 -33.66 14.80 -25.40
C ARG A 256 -35.14 14.46 -25.30
N LEU A 257 -35.52 13.65 -24.32
CA LEU A 257 -36.92 13.31 -24.07
C LEU A 257 -37.79 14.54 -23.79
N GLU A 258 -37.30 15.49 -22.98
CA GLU A 258 -38.00 16.76 -22.71
C GLU A 258 -38.22 17.57 -24.01
N LYS A 259 -37.22 17.63 -24.89
CA LYS A 259 -37.35 18.29 -26.20
C LYS A 259 -38.38 17.57 -27.07
N ASP A 260 -38.33 16.25 -27.14
CA ASP A 260 -39.26 15.45 -27.97
C ASP A 260 -40.71 15.59 -27.49
N GLN A 261 -40.93 15.64 -26.17
CA GLN A 261 -42.24 15.91 -25.57
C GLN A 261 -42.77 17.31 -25.93
N LEU A 262 -41.92 18.33 -25.90
CA LEU A 262 -42.32 19.70 -26.27
C LEU A 262 -42.61 19.86 -27.77
N ILE A 263 -41.94 19.07 -28.62
CA ILE A 263 -42.21 19.02 -30.07
C ILE A 263 -43.50 18.22 -30.36
N GLY A 264 -43.71 17.10 -29.67
CA GLY A 264 -44.87 16.22 -29.88
C GLY A 264 -46.19 16.78 -29.34
N ASN A 265 -46.16 17.69 -28.36
CA ASN A 265 -47.34 18.29 -27.76
C ASN A 265 -47.89 19.43 -28.66
N THR A 266 -48.51 19.03 -29.79
CA THR A 266 -49.08 19.93 -30.81
C THR A 266 -50.52 20.37 -30.48
N SER A 267 -50.93 20.32 -29.21
CA SER A 267 -52.25 20.79 -28.80
C SER A 267 -52.21 22.29 -28.58
N TYR A 268 -52.94 23.03 -29.42
CA TYR A 268 -53.20 24.46 -29.29
C TYR A 268 -53.79 24.78 -27.90
N THR A 269 -52.96 25.16 -26.93
CA THR A 269 -53.44 25.75 -25.69
C THR A 269 -53.86 27.20 -25.97
N ILE A 270 -55.17 27.42 -26.00
CA ILE A 270 -55.79 28.75 -26.00
C ILE A 270 -55.32 29.49 -24.72
N PRO A 271 -54.82 30.74 -24.80
CA PRO A 271 -54.39 31.45 -23.60
C PRO A 271 -55.63 31.86 -22.79
N ALA A 272 -55.79 31.28 -21.59
CA ALA A 272 -56.74 31.79 -20.62
C ALA A 272 -56.19 33.11 -20.05
N GLN A 273 -56.88 34.21 -20.34
CA GLN A 273 -56.56 35.55 -19.86
C GLN A 273 -56.86 35.64 -18.36
N GLY A 274 -55.88 35.30 -17.53
CA GLY A 274 -55.94 35.42 -16.06
C GLY A 274 -55.55 36.82 -15.59
N TRP A 275 -56.51 37.52 -14.99
CA TRP A 275 -56.34 38.79 -14.30
C TRP A 275 -55.57 38.56 -12.98
N GLY A 276 -54.28 38.90 -12.95
CA GLY A 276 -53.46 38.80 -11.74
C GLY A 276 -51.96 38.92 -12.05
N GLY A 277 -51.33 40.00 -11.59
CA GLY A 277 -49.94 40.35 -11.88
C GLY A 277 -48.95 39.23 -11.56
N SER A 278 -48.43 38.59 -12.62
CA SER A 278 -47.29 37.68 -12.53
C SER A 278 -46.00 38.49 -12.64
N LEU A 279 -45.35 38.74 -11.51
CA LEU A 279 -44.00 39.35 -11.42
C LEU A 279 -42.89 38.39 -11.90
N TRP A 280 -43.25 37.18 -12.34
CA TRP A 280 -42.34 36.21 -12.94
C TRP A 280 -42.90 35.81 -14.31
N LYS A 281 -42.26 36.25 -15.39
CA LYS A 281 -42.63 35.84 -16.74
C LYS A 281 -42.33 34.33 -16.86
N ALA A 282 -43.37 33.51 -16.93
CA ALA A 282 -43.20 32.08 -17.19
C ALA A 282 -42.53 31.92 -18.56
N GLU A 283 -41.46 31.14 -18.60
CA GLU A 283 -40.68 30.88 -19.81
C GLU A 283 -41.59 30.29 -20.90
N SER A 284 -41.53 30.86 -22.10
CA SER A 284 -42.36 30.38 -23.20
C SER A 284 -41.87 29.02 -23.72
N ARG A 285 -42.75 28.24 -24.37
CA ARG A 285 -42.38 26.96 -24.99
C ARG A 285 -41.21 27.12 -25.96
N ASP A 286 -41.22 28.20 -26.73
CA ASP A 286 -40.22 28.45 -27.76
C ASP A 286 -38.87 28.86 -27.14
N GLU A 287 -38.87 29.66 -26.07
CA GLU A 287 -37.67 29.95 -25.25
C GLU A 287 -37.07 28.66 -24.65
N LYS A 288 -37.93 27.74 -24.19
CA LYS A 288 -37.51 26.46 -23.61
C LYS A 288 -36.92 25.51 -24.67
N LEU A 289 -37.52 25.47 -25.86
CA LEU A 289 -37.01 24.70 -27.00
C LEU A 289 -35.66 25.24 -27.49
N GLU A 290 -35.49 26.56 -27.53
CA GLU A 290 -34.22 27.20 -27.87
C GLU A 290 -33.12 26.84 -26.86
N ARG A 291 -33.42 26.95 -25.55
CA ARG A 291 -32.48 26.57 -24.49
C ARG A 291 -32.08 25.09 -24.57
N LEU A 292 -33.03 24.19 -24.80
CA LEU A 292 -32.74 22.76 -25.00
C LEU A 292 -31.93 22.54 -26.27
N GLY A 293 -32.20 23.30 -27.34
CA GLY A 293 -31.44 23.32 -28.59
C GLY A 293 -29.96 23.67 -28.40
N GLN A 294 -29.63 24.55 -27.46
CA GLN A 294 -28.25 24.89 -27.11
C GLN A 294 -27.62 23.90 -26.11
N THR A 295 -28.40 23.42 -25.14
CA THR A 295 -27.90 22.57 -24.04
C THR A 295 -27.59 21.15 -24.51
N ILE A 296 -28.43 20.56 -25.38
CA ILE A 296 -28.28 19.17 -25.85
C ILE A 296 -26.96 18.97 -26.62
N PRO A 297 -26.58 19.80 -27.61
CA PRO A 297 -25.29 19.65 -28.28
C PRO A 297 -24.09 19.79 -27.33
N ARG A 298 -24.16 20.71 -26.36
CA ARG A 298 -23.10 20.89 -25.35
C ARG A 298 -22.95 19.64 -24.49
N LEU A 299 -24.05 19.08 -23.99
CA LEU A 299 -24.04 17.84 -23.21
C LEU A 299 -23.61 16.63 -24.05
N ALA A 300 -24.00 16.57 -25.32
CA ALA A 300 -23.56 15.53 -26.25
C ALA A 300 -22.05 15.58 -26.47
N LYS A 301 -21.47 16.77 -26.67
CA LYS A 301 -20.03 16.93 -26.80
C LYS A 301 -19.28 16.58 -25.50
N GLN A 302 -19.84 16.96 -24.35
CA GLN A 302 -19.30 16.58 -23.05
C GLN A 302 -19.31 15.05 -22.86
N ALA A 303 -20.40 14.38 -23.26
CA ALA A 303 -20.52 12.94 -23.16
C ALA A 303 -19.47 12.21 -24.03
N GLU A 304 -19.22 12.68 -25.25
CA GLU A 304 -18.17 12.14 -26.14
C GLU A 304 -16.78 12.27 -25.50
N ILE A 305 -16.44 13.44 -24.96
CA ILE A 305 -15.16 13.66 -24.26
C ILE A 305 -15.04 12.75 -23.03
N LEU A 306 -16.11 12.58 -22.26
CA LEU A 306 -16.12 11.71 -21.10
C LEU A 306 -16.01 10.22 -21.48
N GLN A 307 -16.62 9.83 -22.61
CA GLN A 307 -16.48 8.49 -23.14
C GLN A 307 -15.00 8.19 -23.49
N ASP A 308 -14.36 9.05 -24.27
CA ASP A 308 -12.93 8.91 -24.62
C ASP A 308 -12.05 8.83 -23.35
N ARG A 309 -12.35 9.66 -22.34
CA ARG A 309 -11.66 9.66 -21.05
C ARG A 309 -11.83 8.33 -20.31
N VAL A 310 -13.03 7.76 -20.30
CA VAL A 310 -13.32 6.47 -19.67
C VAL A 310 -12.62 5.32 -20.41
N GLU A 311 -12.63 5.33 -21.74
CA GLU A 311 -11.94 4.32 -22.55
C GLU A 311 -10.42 4.35 -22.30
N CYS A 312 -9.81 5.54 -22.31
CA CYS A 312 -8.42 5.73 -21.93
C CYS A 312 -8.15 5.26 -20.49
N ALA A 313 -9.05 5.58 -19.55
CA ALA A 313 -8.92 5.19 -18.15
C ALA A 313 -8.91 3.67 -17.97
N ASN A 314 -9.79 2.97 -18.69
CA ASN A 314 -9.89 1.53 -18.68
C ASN A 314 -8.61 0.88 -19.19
N GLU A 315 -8.10 1.33 -20.35
CA GLU A 315 -6.88 0.76 -20.95
C GLU A 315 -5.65 1.01 -20.07
N ASN A 316 -5.48 2.25 -19.59
CA ASN A 316 -4.37 2.61 -18.70
C ASN A 316 -4.39 1.75 -17.43
N LEU A 317 -5.54 1.61 -16.77
CA LEU A 317 -5.64 0.83 -15.54
C LEU A 317 -5.43 -0.67 -15.80
N ARG A 318 -5.91 -1.19 -16.94
CA ARG A 318 -5.68 -2.59 -17.34
C ARG A 318 -4.20 -2.89 -17.53
N SER A 319 -3.51 -2.07 -18.33
CA SER A 319 -2.06 -2.22 -18.56
C SER A 319 -1.28 -2.08 -17.25
N ASP A 320 -1.64 -1.11 -16.41
CA ASP A 320 -0.93 -0.88 -15.16
C ASP A 320 -1.19 -1.98 -14.12
N PHE A 321 -2.40 -2.53 -14.09
CA PHE A 321 -2.72 -3.69 -13.26
C PHE A 321 -1.92 -4.94 -13.68
N GLN A 322 -1.74 -5.18 -14.98
CA GLN A 322 -0.92 -6.29 -15.47
C GLN A 322 0.52 -6.16 -14.99
N ARG A 323 1.11 -4.96 -15.11
CA ARG A 323 2.45 -4.64 -14.58
C ARG A 323 2.50 -4.88 -13.06
N TRP A 324 1.56 -4.32 -12.31
CA TRP A 324 1.48 -4.49 -10.87
C TRP A 324 1.35 -5.96 -10.48
N ASN A 325 0.63 -6.78 -11.24
CA ASN A 325 0.47 -8.20 -10.93
C ASN A 325 1.80 -8.96 -10.99
N VAL A 326 2.67 -8.63 -11.95
CA VAL A 326 4.04 -9.18 -12.03
C VAL A 326 4.87 -8.74 -10.83
N GLU A 327 4.90 -7.44 -10.52
CA GLU A 327 5.59 -6.91 -9.34
C GLU A 327 5.10 -7.56 -8.05
N LYS A 328 3.78 -7.70 -7.90
CA LYS A 328 3.16 -8.36 -6.75
C LYS A 328 3.61 -9.79 -6.58
N GLN A 329 3.64 -10.57 -7.65
CA GLN A 329 4.09 -11.96 -7.55
C GLN A 329 5.53 -12.03 -7.04
N GLN A 330 6.40 -11.16 -7.55
CA GLN A 330 7.78 -11.09 -7.11
C GLN A 330 7.91 -10.63 -5.65
N ASP A 331 7.18 -9.58 -5.26
CA ASP A 331 7.21 -9.05 -3.90
C ASP A 331 6.66 -10.06 -2.89
N LEU A 332 5.51 -10.70 -3.17
CA LEU A 332 4.95 -11.76 -2.33
C LEU A 332 5.90 -12.95 -2.20
N LYS A 333 6.51 -13.39 -3.30
CA LYS A 333 7.50 -14.47 -3.29
C LYS A 333 8.69 -14.11 -2.40
N ASN A 334 9.25 -12.91 -2.56
CA ASN A 334 10.39 -12.45 -1.78
C ASN A 334 10.07 -12.35 -0.28
N MET A 335 8.88 -11.85 0.08
CA MET A 335 8.43 -11.79 1.47
C MET A 335 8.33 -13.20 2.10
N LEU A 336 7.70 -14.14 1.40
CA LEU A 336 7.54 -15.52 1.89
C LEU A 336 8.87 -16.28 2.01
N ILE A 337 9.76 -16.13 1.02
CA ILE A 337 11.11 -16.73 1.07
C ILE A 337 11.90 -16.13 2.23
N THR A 338 11.90 -14.81 2.38
CA THR A 338 12.62 -14.13 3.47
C THR A 338 12.11 -14.59 4.83
N MET A 339 10.79 -14.76 4.98
CA MET A 339 10.20 -15.32 6.20
C MET A 339 10.69 -16.75 6.44
N ALA A 340 10.62 -17.63 5.44
CA ALA A 340 11.07 -19.01 5.54
C ALA A 340 12.56 -19.11 5.90
N ASP A 341 13.44 -18.37 5.21
CA ASP A 341 14.88 -18.36 5.43
C ASP A 341 15.24 -17.92 6.85
N ARG A 342 14.53 -16.91 7.39
CA ARG A 342 14.72 -16.46 8.77
C ARG A 342 14.38 -17.56 9.77
N HIS A 343 13.26 -18.26 9.56
CA HIS A 343 12.85 -19.37 10.42
C HIS A 343 13.80 -20.58 10.30
N ILE A 344 14.18 -20.97 9.08
CA ILE A 344 15.14 -22.06 8.84
C ILE A 344 16.46 -21.76 9.56
N ARG A 345 17.00 -20.55 9.37
CA ARG A 345 18.24 -20.13 10.03
C ARG A 345 18.12 -20.17 11.56
N HIS A 346 17.00 -19.71 12.10
CA HIS A 346 16.75 -19.78 13.54
C HIS A 346 16.77 -21.22 14.05
N TYR A 347 16.00 -22.12 13.44
CA TYR A 347 15.93 -23.51 13.88
C TYR A 347 17.26 -24.25 13.69
N GLN A 348 18.00 -23.95 12.61
CA GLN A 348 19.34 -24.51 12.40
C GLN A 348 20.31 -24.09 13.50
N GLN A 349 20.30 -22.82 13.90
CA GLN A 349 21.13 -22.34 15.01
C GLN A 349 20.78 -23.05 16.32
N CYS A 350 19.48 -23.26 16.58
CA CYS A 350 19.05 -23.98 17.77
C CYS A 350 19.46 -25.45 17.75
N MET A 351 19.33 -26.12 16.60
CA MET A 351 19.74 -27.51 16.43
C MET A 351 21.25 -27.69 16.64
N ASN A 352 22.06 -26.84 16.01
CA ASN A 352 23.52 -26.87 16.14
C ASN A 352 23.95 -26.73 17.61
N ALA A 353 23.28 -25.88 18.39
CA ALA A 353 23.59 -25.70 19.81
C ALA A 353 23.40 -27.00 20.62
N TRP A 354 22.39 -27.81 20.29
CA TRP A 354 22.16 -29.10 20.94
C TRP A 354 23.08 -30.21 20.40
N GLU A 355 23.41 -30.21 19.11
CA GLU A 355 24.35 -31.17 18.51
C GLU A 355 25.78 -31.03 19.07
N GLU A 356 26.20 -29.80 19.40
CA GLU A 356 27.48 -29.54 20.07
C GLU A 356 27.57 -30.27 21.43
N ILE A 357 26.47 -30.32 22.19
CA ILE A 357 26.42 -31.06 23.47
C ILE A 357 26.63 -32.55 23.23
N LEU A 358 25.88 -33.14 22.29
CA LEU A 358 25.95 -34.57 22.00
C LEU A 358 27.35 -34.99 21.57
N THR A 359 28.05 -34.14 20.81
CA THR A 359 29.43 -34.39 20.39
C THR A 359 30.39 -34.33 21.58
N GLY A 360 30.23 -33.35 22.47
CA GLY A 360 31.03 -33.25 23.71
C GLY A 360 30.86 -34.46 24.63
N LEU A 361 29.62 -34.93 24.82
CA LEU A 361 29.33 -36.08 25.68
C LEU A 361 29.85 -37.41 25.15
N LYS A 362 29.92 -37.57 23.83
CA LYS A 362 30.54 -38.74 23.19
C LYS A 362 32.06 -38.74 23.36
N LEU A 363 32.70 -37.57 23.34
CA LEU A 363 34.14 -37.42 23.57
C LEU A 363 34.53 -37.68 25.02
N ASP A 364 33.66 -37.34 25.98
CA ASP A 364 33.89 -37.55 27.42
C ASP A 364 33.53 -38.98 27.90
N GLY A 365 33.06 -39.86 27.00
CA GLY A 365 32.71 -41.25 27.33
C GLY A 365 31.43 -41.44 28.16
N ILE A 366 30.60 -40.40 28.26
CA ILE A 366 29.38 -40.37 29.09
C ILE A 366 28.11 -40.67 28.26
N GLY A 367 28.16 -40.48 26.93
CA GLY A 367 27.00 -40.66 26.04
C GLY A 367 26.81 -42.09 25.53
N SER A 368 25.57 -42.61 25.58
CA SER A 368 25.17 -43.77 24.78
C SER A 368 25.09 -43.41 23.29
N ASP A 369 25.28 -44.39 22.41
CA ASP A 369 25.15 -44.26 20.95
C ASP A 369 23.69 -43.94 20.55
N VAL A 370 23.24 -42.72 20.83
CA VAL A 370 22.05 -42.17 20.22
C VAL A 370 22.43 -41.87 18.76
N ASN A 371 21.91 -42.72 17.87
CA ASN A 371 22.01 -42.56 16.44
C ASN A 371 21.12 -41.37 16.03
N VAL A 372 21.65 -40.16 16.18
CA VAL A 372 21.07 -38.97 15.57
C VAL A 372 21.15 -39.22 14.07
N GLY A 373 19.99 -39.34 13.42
CA GLY A 373 19.92 -39.55 11.97
C GLY A 373 20.75 -38.52 11.21
N PRO A 374 21.08 -38.78 9.93
CA PRO A 374 21.98 -37.92 9.16
C PRO A 374 21.53 -36.45 9.25
N SER A 375 22.50 -35.56 9.45
CA SER A 375 22.28 -34.12 9.46
C SER A 375 21.40 -33.73 8.28
N VAL A 376 20.27 -33.09 8.56
CA VAL A 376 19.31 -32.68 7.53
C VAL A 376 20.00 -31.62 6.69
N LYS A 377 20.59 -32.04 5.57
CA LYS A 377 21.14 -31.14 4.56
C LYS A 377 19.96 -30.55 3.80
N ILE A 378 19.56 -29.34 4.18
CA ILE A 378 18.60 -28.56 3.40
C ILE A 378 19.37 -28.03 2.18
N PRO A 379 18.89 -28.26 0.94
CA PRO A 379 19.53 -27.74 -0.27
C PRO A 379 19.65 -26.21 -0.20
N VAL A 380 20.83 -25.69 -0.57
CA VAL A 380 21.11 -24.25 -0.70
C VAL A 380 20.32 -23.64 -1.85
#